data_AF-A0A2V5NHH3-F1
#
_entry.id   AF-A0A2V5NHH3-F1
#
_cell.length_a   1.000
_cell.length_b   1.000
_cell.length_c   1.000
_cell.angle_alpha   90.00
_cell.angle_beta   90.00
_cell.angle_gamma   90.00
#
_symmetry.space_group_name_H-M   'P 1'
#
loop_
_entity.id
_entity.type
_entity.pdbx_description
1 polymer ?
#
loop_
_entity_poly.entity_id
_entity_poly.type
_entity_poly.pdbx_seq_one_letter_code
_entity_poly.pdbx_strand_id
1 'polypeptide(L)'
;VVKRWWPIVGIVIVLVLVGAGAALYVDWTWKRKLSPRGGRPFLTRVELPVPSFHQSDDKWRDDPLGGIEANGTLGGEGCAVAATAMVFKFYGIDTDPQQLNWFLTAADGFTEQGWLYWDRAAWFAPDRVRHVYEDLPSYHLIDSNVAHRNPVIVRVRLASGITHFVVIAGKDGFDYLIADPGAGAARGLYPLRELGSDIEALRFYEPIAKTNSQLAAKP
;
A
#
# COMPACT_ATOMS: atom_id res chain seq x y z
N VAL A 1 5.51 -59.57 -1.55
CA VAL A 1 4.32 -58.75 -1.21
C VAL A 1 4.64 -57.26 -0.99
N VAL A 2 5.88 -56.88 -0.68
CA VAL A 2 6.26 -55.49 -0.30
C VAL A 2 6.29 -54.45 -1.45
N LYS A 3 6.44 -54.86 -2.72
CA LYS A 3 6.56 -53.92 -3.87
C LYS A 3 5.25 -53.22 -4.31
N ARG A 4 4.09 -53.66 -3.83
CA ARG A 4 2.78 -53.22 -4.36
C ARG A 4 2.23 -51.93 -3.73
N TRP A 5 2.88 -51.43 -2.67
CA TRP A 5 2.42 -50.25 -1.90
C TRP A 5 3.19 -48.98 -2.23
N TRP A 6 4.39 -49.07 -2.80
CA TRP A 6 5.19 -47.93 -3.25
C TRP A 6 4.47 -46.98 -4.23
N PRO A 7 3.71 -47.45 -5.25
CA PRO A 7 2.96 -46.54 -6.10
C PRO A 7 1.83 -45.83 -5.35
N ILE A 8 1.19 -46.50 -4.38
CA ILE A 8 0.13 -45.91 -3.56
C ILE A 8 0.71 -44.84 -2.62
N VAL A 9 1.84 -45.13 -1.97
CA VAL A 9 2.55 -44.15 -1.12
C VAL A 9 3.00 -42.95 -1.95
N GLY A 10 3.53 -43.19 -3.17
CA GLY A 10 3.90 -42.12 -4.09
C GLY A 10 2.72 -41.23 -4.47
N ILE A 11 1.57 -41.82 -4.82
CA ILE A 11 0.34 -41.07 -5.13
C ILE A 11 -0.13 -40.26 -3.92
N VAL A 12 -0.14 -40.84 -2.72
CA VAL A 12 -0.53 -40.13 -1.50
C VAL A 12 0.38 -38.93 -1.22
N ILE A 13 1.71 -39.10 -1.36
CA ILE A 13 2.66 -37.98 -1.20
C ILE A 13 2.35 -36.86 -2.20
N VAL A 14 2.15 -37.21 -3.48
CA VAL A 14 1.81 -36.23 -4.51
C VAL A 14 0.52 -35.49 -4.18
N LEU A 15 -0.54 -36.20 -3.76
CA LEU A 15 -1.81 -35.59 -3.38
C LEU A 15 -1.66 -34.64 -2.18
N VAL A 16 -0.86 -35.02 -1.18
CA VAL A 16 -0.57 -34.15 -0.02
C VAL A 16 0.16 -32.88 -0.46
N LEU A 17 1.18 -33.00 -1.32
CA LEU A 17 1.93 -31.85 -1.81
C LEU A 17 1.05 -30.91 -2.66
N VAL A 18 0.20 -31.46 -3.52
CA VAL A 18 -0.76 -30.68 -4.31
C VAL A 18 -1.77 -29.98 -3.40
N GLY A 19 -2.31 -30.68 -2.40
CA GLY A 19 -3.24 -30.11 -1.42
C GLY A 19 -2.61 -28.98 -0.61
N ALA A 20 -1.38 -29.17 -0.13
CA ALA A 20 -0.62 -28.14 0.58
C ALA A 20 -0.34 -26.93 -0.32
N GLY A 21 0.08 -27.16 -1.56
CA GLY A 21 0.31 -26.10 -2.54
C GLY A 21 -0.96 -25.30 -2.84
N ALA A 22 -2.10 -25.97 -3.00
CA ALA A 22 -3.40 -25.33 -3.20
C ALA A 22 -3.80 -24.49 -1.98
N ALA A 23 -3.64 -25.01 -0.76
CA ALA A 23 -3.94 -24.29 0.47
C ALA A 23 -3.08 -23.01 0.61
N LEU A 24 -1.78 -23.10 0.32
CA LEU A 24 -0.88 -21.94 0.32
C LEU A 24 -1.25 -20.92 -0.76
N TYR A 25 -1.65 -21.38 -1.95
CA TYR A 25 -2.10 -20.50 -3.02
C TYR A 25 -3.40 -19.77 -2.66
N VAL A 26 -4.36 -20.47 -2.06
CA VAL A 26 -5.60 -19.87 -1.55
C VAL A 26 -5.29 -18.87 -0.45
N ASP A 27 -4.46 -19.23 0.54
CA ASP A 27 -4.04 -18.34 1.61
C ASP A 27 -3.41 -17.04 1.08
N TRP A 28 -2.57 -17.17 0.07
CA TRP A 28 -1.86 -16.06 -0.55
C TRP A 28 -2.78 -15.13 -1.34
N THR A 29 -3.80 -15.67 -2.03
CA THR A 29 -4.67 -14.91 -2.94
C THR A 29 -5.98 -14.45 -2.30
N TRP A 30 -6.39 -15.06 -1.19
CA TRP A 30 -7.67 -14.76 -0.54
C TRP A 30 -7.66 -13.36 0.09
N LYS A 31 -8.63 -12.55 -0.32
CA LYS A 31 -8.85 -11.20 0.22
C LYS A 31 -9.52 -11.26 1.59
N ARG A 32 -8.87 -10.71 2.62
CA ARG A 32 -9.31 -10.68 4.02
C ARG A 32 -8.41 -9.74 4.83
N LYS A 33 -8.74 -9.46 6.09
CA LYS A 33 -7.77 -8.82 7.00
C LYS A 33 -6.53 -9.71 7.13
N LEU A 34 -5.34 -9.12 7.09
CA LEU A 34 -4.08 -9.87 7.10
C LEU A 34 -3.23 -9.50 8.32
N SER A 35 -2.46 -10.47 8.79
CA SER A 35 -1.31 -10.19 9.63
C SER A 35 -0.36 -9.21 8.91
N PRO A 36 0.29 -8.27 9.62
CA PRO A 36 1.28 -7.34 9.07
C PRO A 36 2.59 -8.02 8.64
N ARG A 37 2.66 -9.35 8.74
CA ARG A 37 3.75 -10.23 8.30
C ARG A 37 3.14 -11.46 7.61
N GLY A 38 3.66 -11.83 6.44
CA GLY A 38 3.21 -13.02 5.72
C GLY A 38 3.46 -12.96 4.22
N GLY A 39 2.66 -13.68 3.44
CA GLY A 39 2.83 -13.79 2.00
C GLY A 39 4.06 -14.61 1.60
N ARG A 40 4.54 -14.41 0.37
CA ARG A 40 5.77 -15.06 -0.10
C ARG A 40 6.99 -14.38 0.51
N PRO A 41 8.00 -15.13 0.99
CA PRO A 41 9.21 -14.52 1.49
C PRO A 41 10.01 -13.87 0.36
N PHE A 42 10.55 -12.69 0.61
CA PHE A 42 11.51 -12.05 -0.28
C PHE A 42 12.92 -12.51 0.12
N LEU A 43 13.64 -13.12 -0.81
CA LEU A 43 14.99 -13.65 -0.57
C LEU A 43 16.04 -12.56 -0.35
N THR A 44 15.74 -11.34 -0.80
CA THR A 44 16.54 -10.15 -0.58
C THR A 44 15.63 -9.03 -0.11
N ARG A 45 16.15 -8.17 0.77
CA ARG A 45 15.43 -6.99 1.22
C ARG A 45 15.17 -6.05 0.05
N VAL A 46 13.91 -5.70 -0.15
CA VAL A 46 13.48 -4.73 -1.16
C VAL A 46 13.02 -3.47 -0.44
N GLU A 47 13.56 -2.33 -0.86
CA GLU A 47 13.14 -1.01 -0.42
C GLU A 47 12.88 -0.12 -1.64
N LEU A 48 11.75 0.59 -1.58
CA LEU A 48 11.35 1.59 -2.54
C LEU A 48 11.69 2.95 -1.92
N PRO A 49 12.39 3.85 -2.63
CA PRO A 49 12.73 5.18 -2.13
C PRO A 49 11.50 6.10 -2.15
N VAL A 50 10.45 5.72 -1.43
CA VAL A 50 9.24 6.54 -1.24
C VAL A 50 9.62 7.72 -0.35
N PRO A 51 9.42 8.97 -0.79
CA PRO A 51 9.67 10.14 0.04
C PRO A 51 8.81 10.10 1.32
N SER A 52 9.36 10.54 2.45
CA SER A 52 8.61 10.68 3.69
C SER A 52 7.98 12.07 3.76
N PHE A 53 6.67 12.12 4.00
CA PHE A 53 5.97 13.35 4.38
C PHE A 53 5.35 13.16 5.76
N HIS A 54 5.59 14.09 6.67
CA HIS A 54 4.96 14.10 7.98
C HIS A 54 3.64 14.86 7.89
N GLN A 55 2.52 14.22 8.20
CA GLN A 55 1.20 14.88 8.12
C GLN A 55 1.12 16.11 9.03
N SER A 56 1.87 16.11 10.14
CA SER A 56 1.93 17.20 11.12
C SER A 56 3.13 18.14 10.92
N ASP A 57 3.68 18.23 9.69
CA ASP A 57 4.68 19.24 9.33
C ASP A 57 4.10 20.67 9.48
N ASP A 58 4.89 21.59 10.03
CA ASP A 58 4.49 22.97 10.32
C ASP A 58 3.98 23.73 9.09
N LYS A 59 4.34 23.32 7.87
CA LYS A 59 3.87 23.95 6.63
C LYS A 59 2.36 23.81 6.39
N TRP A 60 1.76 22.71 6.84
CA TRP A 60 0.38 22.36 6.47
C TRP A 60 -0.44 21.72 7.59
N ARG A 61 0.16 21.43 8.75
CA ARG A 61 -0.51 20.74 9.86
C ARG A 61 -1.78 21.43 10.34
N ASP A 62 -1.88 22.75 10.15
CA ASP A 62 -3.00 23.56 10.60
C ASP A 62 -4.04 23.78 9.48
N ASP A 63 -3.80 23.29 8.26
CA ASP A 63 -4.75 23.38 7.16
C ASP A 63 -5.97 22.47 7.44
N PRO A 64 -7.21 22.98 7.28
CA PRO A 64 -8.40 22.16 7.41
C PRO A 64 -8.43 21.02 6.37
N LEU A 65 -8.72 19.81 6.82
CA LEU A 65 -8.83 18.64 5.95
C LEU A 65 -10.04 18.80 5.02
N GLY A 66 -9.80 18.83 3.71
CA GLY A 66 -10.86 19.10 2.74
C GLY A 66 -11.44 20.51 2.81
N GLY A 67 -10.73 21.47 3.42
CA GLY A 67 -11.22 22.85 3.59
C GLY A 67 -12.37 23.00 4.58
N ILE A 68 -12.66 21.96 5.38
CA ILE A 68 -13.77 21.94 6.34
C ILE A 68 -13.20 21.72 7.75
N GLU A 69 -13.34 22.73 8.61
CA GLU A 69 -12.83 22.70 10.00
C GLU A 69 -13.35 21.50 10.81
N ALA A 70 -14.59 21.08 10.57
CA ALA A 70 -15.21 19.95 11.28
C ALA A 70 -14.54 18.59 10.99
N ASN A 71 -13.78 18.49 9.90
CA ASN A 71 -13.01 17.28 9.57
C ASN A 71 -11.65 17.24 10.28
N GLY A 72 -11.33 18.25 11.10
CA GLY A 72 -10.01 18.42 11.68
C GLY A 72 -9.00 18.98 10.68
N THR A 73 -7.71 18.86 11.02
CA THR A 73 -6.62 19.39 10.21
C THR A 73 -5.81 18.29 9.54
N LEU A 74 -4.99 18.63 8.54
CA LEU A 74 -4.01 17.69 7.98
C LEU A 74 -3.08 17.12 9.05
N GLY A 75 -2.71 17.92 10.04
CA GLY A 75 -1.86 17.48 11.15
C GLY A 75 -2.48 16.34 11.97
N GLY A 76 -3.78 16.42 12.25
CA GLY A 76 -4.49 15.41 13.04
C GLY A 76 -4.98 14.21 12.22
N GLU A 77 -5.59 14.47 11.06
CA GLU A 77 -6.39 13.48 10.34
C GLU A 77 -5.86 13.20 8.90
N GLY A 78 -4.76 13.85 8.50
CA GLY A 78 -4.26 13.84 7.13
C GLY A 78 -3.47 12.61 6.68
N CYS A 79 -3.43 11.51 7.46
CA CYS A 79 -2.61 10.34 7.14
C CYS A 79 -2.88 9.77 5.73
N ALA A 80 -4.14 9.73 5.29
CA ALA A 80 -4.53 9.24 3.96
C ALA A 80 -4.03 10.16 2.83
N VAL A 81 -4.15 11.48 3.02
CA VAL A 81 -3.67 12.49 2.05
C VAL A 81 -2.15 12.46 1.97
N ALA A 82 -1.47 12.45 3.11
CA ALA A 82 -0.01 12.38 3.16
C ALA A 82 0.54 11.09 2.53
N ALA A 83 -0.02 9.92 2.86
CA ALA A 83 0.37 8.65 2.23
C ALA A 83 0.16 8.67 0.71
N THR A 84 -0.94 9.27 0.23
CA THR A 84 -1.21 9.41 -1.21
C THR A 84 -0.20 10.35 -1.88
N ALA A 85 0.10 11.49 -1.27
CA ALA A 85 1.12 12.42 -1.77
C ALA A 85 2.51 11.76 -1.84
N MET A 86 2.87 10.92 -0.86
CA MET A 86 4.13 10.15 -0.87
C MET A 86 4.19 9.20 -2.08
N VAL A 87 3.11 8.47 -2.37
CA VAL A 87 3.02 7.57 -3.53
C VAL A 87 3.10 8.34 -4.85
N PHE A 88 2.41 9.49 -4.96
CA PHE A 88 2.46 10.32 -6.16
C PHE A 88 3.85 10.91 -6.38
N LYS A 89 4.50 11.39 -5.32
CA LYS A 89 5.88 11.88 -5.37
C LYS A 89 6.85 10.78 -5.80
N PHE A 90 6.64 9.55 -5.33
CA PHE A 90 7.40 8.37 -5.78
C PHE A 90 7.25 8.11 -7.29
N TYR A 91 6.08 8.36 -7.88
CA TYR A 91 5.89 8.32 -9.34
C TYR A 91 6.45 9.55 -10.09
N GLY A 92 7.15 10.45 -9.39
CA GLY A 92 7.71 11.68 -9.94
C GLY A 92 6.67 12.76 -10.22
N ILE A 93 5.48 12.68 -9.61
CA ILE A 93 4.48 13.76 -9.65
C ILE A 93 4.88 14.79 -8.59
N ASP A 94 4.99 16.05 -8.98
CA ASP A 94 5.39 17.11 -8.07
C ASP A 94 4.20 17.54 -7.22
N THR A 95 4.05 16.92 -6.06
CA THR A 95 3.03 17.23 -5.07
C THR A 95 3.58 17.08 -3.66
N ASP A 96 2.89 17.69 -2.70
CA ASP A 96 3.03 17.46 -1.26
C ASP A 96 1.62 17.28 -0.63
N PRO A 97 1.51 17.02 0.69
CA PRO A 97 0.21 16.84 1.34
C PRO A 97 -0.70 18.07 1.24
N GLN A 98 -0.15 19.28 1.27
CA GLN A 98 -0.91 20.53 1.21
C GLN A 98 -1.53 20.73 -0.17
N GLN A 99 -0.70 20.64 -1.21
CA GLN A 99 -1.13 20.76 -2.60
C GLN A 99 -2.19 19.72 -2.96
N LEU A 100 -2.02 18.48 -2.49
CA LEU A 100 -3.01 17.44 -2.71
C LEU A 100 -4.31 17.69 -1.95
N ASN A 101 -4.23 18.15 -0.69
CA ASN A 101 -5.42 18.53 0.09
C ASN A 101 -6.23 19.63 -0.62
N TRP A 102 -5.59 20.71 -1.05
CA TRP A 102 -6.27 21.80 -1.75
C TRP A 102 -6.91 21.36 -3.06
N PHE A 103 -6.21 20.53 -3.84
CA PHE A 103 -6.77 19.96 -5.06
C PHE A 103 -8.02 19.12 -4.77
N LEU A 104 -7.94 18.22 -3.78
CA LEU A 104 -9.04 17.35 -3.41
C LEU A 104 -10.24 18.15 -2.91
N THR A 105 -10.02 19.22 -2.13
CA THR A 105 -11.09 20.16 -1.75
C THR A 105 -11.80 20.73 -2.97
N ALA A 106 -11.04 21.18 -3.98
CA ALA A 106 -11.61 21.76 -5.20
C ALA A 106 -12.27 20.72 -6.12
N ALA A 107 -11.93 19.44 -5.99
CA ALA A 107 -12.39 18.35 -6.84
C ALA A 107 -13.48 17.47 -6.21
N ASP A 108 -14.08 17.92 -5.09
CA ASP A 108 -15.02 17.14 -4.27
C ASP A 108 -14.44 15.77 -3.87
N GLY A 109 -13.15 15.78 -3.50
CA GLY A 109 -12.32 14.61 -3.24
C GLY A 109 -12.48 14.01 -1.84
N PHE A 110 -13.44 14.48 -1.05
CA PHE A 110 -13.71 14.01 0.30
C PHE A 110 -15.19 13.68 0.52
N THR A 111 -15.46 12.71 1.38
CA THR A 111 -16.81 12.51 1.95
C THR A 111 -17.15 13.64 2.93
N GLU A 112 -18.42 13.71 3.35
CA GLU A 112 -18.86 14.63 4.41
C GLU A 112 -18.13 14.43 5.75
N GLN A 113 -17.54 13.25 5.97
CA GLN A 113 -16.75 12.90 7.16
C GLN A 113 -15.23 13.13 6.96
N GLY A 114 -14.83 13.79 5.86
CA GLY A 114 -13.43 14.06 5.55
C GLY A 114 -12.65 12.86 5.02
N TRP A 115 -13.32 11.78 4.60
CA TRP A 115 -12.62 10.61 4.07
C TRP A 115 -12.26 10.81 2.60
N LEU A 116 -11.01 10.55 2.27
CA LEU A 116 -10.48 10.65 0.91
C LEU A 116 -11.21 9.71 -0.06
N TYR A 117 -11.70 10.25 -1.17
CA TYR A 117 -12.06 9.47 -2.36
C TYR A 117 -10.78 9.15 -3.16
N TRP A 118 -10.31 7.91 -3.09
CA TRP A 118 -9.04 7.48 -3.66
C TRP A 118 -9.01 7.58 -5.19
N ASP A 119 -10.14 7.35 -5.86
CA ASP A 119 -10.27 7.57 -7.30
C ASP A 119 -10.10 9.05 -7.68
N ARG A 120 -10.65 9.97 -6.88
CA ARG A 120 -10.52 11.42 -7.07
C ARG A 120 -9.10 11.93 -6.89
N ALA A 121 -8.32 11.32 -6.00
CA ALA A 121 -6.91 11.67 -5.88
C ALA A 121 -6.14 11.43 -7.19
N ALA A 122 -6.45 10.38 -7.95
CA ALA A 122 -5.78 10.13 -9.23
C ALA A 122 -6.01 11.25 -10.26
N TRP A 123 -7.07 12.05 -10.10
CA TRP A 123 -7.35 13.20 -10.98
C TRP A 123 -6.37 14.36 -10.79
N PHE A 124 -5.51 14.33 -9.77
CA PHE A 124 -4.42 15.29 -9.62
C PHE A 124 -3.45 15.23 -10.80
N ALA A 125 -3.23 14.04 -11.36
CA ALA A 125 -2.38 13.83 -12.52
C ALA A 125 -2.95 12.70 -13.41
N PRO A 126 -4.08 12.93 -14.09
CA PRO A 126 -4.89 11.88 -14.71
C PRO A 126 -4.17 11.18 -15.87
N ASP A 127 -3.21 11.86 -16.51
CA ASP A 127 -2.37 11.30 -17.58
C ASP A 127 -1.13 10.55 -17.07
N ARG A 128 -0.93 10.52 -15.75
CA ARG A 128 0.29 9.99 -15.11
C ARG A 128 0.02 8.96 -14.03
N VAL A 129 -1.16 8.97 -13.40
CA VAL A 129 -1.51 8.02 -12.35
C VAL A 129 -2.96 7.57 -12.54
N ARG A 130 -3.20 6.29 -12.28
CA ARG A 130 -4.55 5.73 -12.23
C ARG A 130 -4.80 5.06 -10.89
N HIS A 131 -6.00 5.23 -10.35
CA HIS A 131 -6.47 4.41 -9.23
C HIS A 131 -6.77 2.99 -9.73
N VAL A 132 -6.26 1.98 -9.03
CA VAL A 132 -6.38 0.58 -9.49
C VAL A 132 -7.19 -0.27 -8.53
N TYR A 133 -7.04 -0.04 -7.23
CA TYR A 133 -7.61 -0.92 -6.24
C TYR A 133 -7.93 -0.19 -4.95
N GLU A 134 -9.12 -0.46 -4.42
CA GLU A 134 -9.54 -0.12 -3.06
C GLU A 134 -10.46 -1.23 -2.53
N ASP A 135 -9.95 -2.09 -1.64
CA ASP A 135 -10.76 -3.10 -0.95
C ASP A 135 -9.94 -3.80 0.16
N LEU A 136 -10.39 -4.96 0.62
CA LEU A 136 -9.65 -5.90 1.45
C LEU A 136 -8.30 -6.29 0.81
N PRO A 137 -7.24 -6.46 1.62
CA PRO A 137 -5.93 -6.87 1.14
C PRO A 137 -5.89 -8.38 0.84
N SER A 138 -4.94 -8.79 0.00
CA SER A 138 -4.41 -10.17 -0.04
C SER A 138 -2.89 -10.08 -0.08
N TYR A 139 -2.19 -11.11 0.40
CA TYR A 139 -0.73 -11.13 0.32
C TYR A 139 -0.25 -11.08 -1.13
N HIS A 140 -0.96 -11.73 -2.06
CA HIS A 140 -0.70 -11.65 -3.49
C HIS A 140 -0.67 -10.21 -4.00
N LEU A 141 -1.67 -9.39 -3.65
CA LEU A 141 -1.74 -8.01 -4.12
C LEU A 141 -0.60 -7.16 -3.57
N ILE A 142 -0.24 -7.32 -2.29
CA ILE A 142 0.87 -6.55 -1.69
C ILE A 142 2.22 -7.03 -2.27
N ASP A 143 2.46 -8.34 -2.27
CA ASP A 143 3.71 -8.95 -2.74
C ASP A 143 3.99 -8.61 -4.21
N SER A 144 2.96 -8.74 -5.07
CA SER A 144 3.11 -8.43 -6.49
C SER A 144 3.41 -6.96 -6.72
N ASN A 145 2.75 -6.04 -6.02
CA ASN A 145 3.05 -4.62 -6.14
C ASN A 145 4.49 -4.29 -5.70
N VAL A 146 4.90 -4.75 -4.51
CA VAL A 146 6.26 -4.50 -4.00
C VAL A 146 7.32 -5.11 -4.92
N ALA A 147 7.09 -6.32 -5.45
CA ALA A 147 7.99 -6.97 -6.41
C ALA A 147 8.12 -6.19 -7.72
N HIS A 148 7.03 -5.57 -8.20
CA HIS A 148 7.02 -4.70 -9.39
C HIS A 148 7.40 -3.25 -9.08
N ARG A 149 8.00 -2.99 -7.91
CA ARG A 149 8.43 -1.64 -7.47
C ARG A 149 7.29 -0.63 -7.35
N ASN A 150 6.09 -1.09 -7.04
CA ASN A 150 4.93 -0.25 -6.78
C ASN A 150 4.61 -0.21 -5.28
N PRO A 151 4.72 0.95 -4.61
CA PRO A 151 4.31 1.07 -3.22
C PRO A 151 2.78 0.99 -3.11
N VAL A 152 2.29 0.52 -1.97
CA VAL A 152 0.85 0.42 -1.71
C VAL A 152 0.49 1.08 -0.39
N ILE A 153 -0.73 1.55 -0.26
CA ILE A 153 -1.23 2.22 0.94
C ILE A 153 -2.12 1.23 1.68
N VAL A 154 -1.90 1.08 2.99
CA VAL A 154 -2.70 0.19 3.82
C VAL A 154 -3.35 0.93 4.96
N ARG A 155 -4.56 0.48 5.30
CA ARG A 155 -5.28 0.92 6.50
C ARG A 155 -4.97 -0.03 7.64
N VAL A 156 -4.62 0.53 8.78
CA VAL A 156 -4.48 -0.18 10.06
C VAL A 156 -5.30 0.51 11.15
N ARG A 157 -5.43 -0.18 12.28
CA ARG A 157 -6.08 0.33 13.50
C ARG A 157 -5.04 0.43 14.62
N LEU A 158 -4.65 1.64 14.99
CA LEU A 158 -3.71 1.81 16.11
C LEU A 158 -4.32 1.32 17.42
N ALA A 159 -3.49 1.07 18.44
CA ALA A 159 -3.94 0.64 19.76
C ALA A 159 -4.95 1.61 20.42
N SER A 160 -4.90 2.89 20.05
CA SER A 160 -5.87 3.92 20.46
C SER A 160 -7.25 3.77 19.81
N GLY A 161 -7.41 2.88 18.83
CA GLY A 161 -8.63 2.76 18.02
C GLY A 161 -8.68 3.72 16.82
N ILE A 162 -7.67 4.57 16.64
CA ILE A 162 -7.60 5.52 15.52
C ILE A 162 -7.29 4.78 14.21
N THR A 163 -8.01 5.15 13.14
CA THR A 163 -7.71 4.69 11.77
C THR A 163 -6.40 5.33 11.34
N HIS A 164 -5.45 4.55 10.84
CA HIS A 164 -4.19 5.09 10.34
C HIS A 164 -3.86 4.52 8.96
N PHE A 165 -3.29 5.36 8.09
CA PHE A 165 -2.86 4.97 6.76
C PHE A 165 -1.35 5.13 6.63
N VAL A 166 -0.69 4.08 6.12
CA VAL A 166 0.75 4.02 5.92
C VAL A 166 1.08 3.47 4.55
N VAL A 167 2.27 3.77 4.04
CA VAL A 167 2.73 3.26 2.74
C VAL A 167 3.62 2.05 2.97
N ILE A 168 3.24 0.86 2.48
CA ILE A 168 4.17 -0.26 2.33
C ILE A 168 5.10 0.08 1.16
N ALA A 169 6.37 0.27 1.51
CA ALA A 169 7.44 0.71 0.61
C ALA A 169 8.60 -0.30 0.60
N GLY A 170 8.37 -1.54 1.03
CA GLY A 170 9.39 -2.57 0.98
C GLY A 170 8.98 -3.87 1.63
N LYS A 171 9.86 -4.86 1.55
CA LYS A 171 9.70 -6.15 2.22
C LYS A 171 11.05 -6.77 2.54
N ASP A 172 11.17 -7.36 3.72
CA ASP A 172 12.34 -8.08 4.21
C ASP A 172 11.93 -9.46 4.72
N GLY A 173 12.23 -10.52 3.95
CA GLY A 173 11.67 -11.84 4.19
C GLY A 173 10.14 -11.80 4.16
N PHE A 174 9.50 -11.96 5.32
CA PHE A 174 8.04 -11.91 5.47
C PHE A 174 7.50 -10.56 5.98
N ASP A 175 8.39 -9.65 6.35
CA ASP A 175 8.03 -8.39 7.00
C ASP A 175 7.83 -7.30 5.98
N TYR A 176 6.64 -6.69 5.97
CA TYR A 176 6.40 -5.48 5.18
C TYR A 176 7.05 -4.28 5.86
N LEU A 177 7.78 -3.49 5.08
CA LEU A 177 8.43 -2.25 5.54
C LEU A 177 7.58 -1.06 5.14
N ILE A 178 7.37 -0.12 6.06
CA ILE A 178 6.48 1.03 5.85
C ILE A 178 7.20 2.36 5.97
N ALA A 179 6.76 3.31 5.14
CA ALA A 179 6.92 4.73 5.38
C ALA A 179 5.62 5.26 5.99
N ASP A 180 5.72 5.80 7.19
CA ASP A 180 4.59 6.20 8.03
C ASP A 180 4.45 7.73 8.05
N PRO A 181 3.35 8.33 7.56
CA PRO A 181 3.19 9.77 7.56
C PRO A 181 2.85 10.37 8.94
N GLY A 182 2.54 9.54 9.94
CA GLY A 182 2.25 9.98 11.30
C GLY A 182 3.51 10.06 12.17
N ALA A 183 3.41 9.60 13.41
CA ALA A 183 4.50 9.64 14.39
C ALA A 183 5.79 8.92 13.92
N GLY A 184 5.69 7.99 12.97
CA GLY A 184 6.83 7.29 12.39
C GLY A 184 7.57 8.04 11.27
N ALA A 185 7.16 9.25 10.87
CA ALA A 185 7.71 9.92 9.68
C ALA A 185 9.22 10.13 9.68
N ALA A 186 9.81 10.35 10.85
CA ALA A 186 11.26 10.54 11.02
C ALA A 186 12.05 9.22 11.12
N ARG A 187 11.38 8.06 11.19
CA ARG A 187 12.03 6.76 11.41
C ARG A 187 12.59 6.13 10.13
N GLY A 188 12.23 6.65 8.97
CA GLY A 188 12.47 5.96 7.69
C GLY A 188 11.62 4.68 7.60
N LEU A 189 12.12 3.68 6.87
CA LEU A 189 11.42 2.41 6.70
C LEU A 189 11.56 1.52 7.93
N TYR A 190 10.42 1.09 8.50
CA TYR A 190 10.39 0.14 9.62
C TYR A 190 9.31 -0.94 9.43
N PRO A 191 9.42 -2.09 10.12
CA PRO A 191 8.44 -3.17 9.99
C PRO A 191 7.01 -2.77 10.41
N LEU A 192 6.03 -3.01 9.54
CA LEU A 192 4.61 -2.72 9.77
C LEU A 192 4.06 -3.35 11.05
N ARG A 193 4.55 -4.54 11.41
CA ARG A 193 4.17 -5.27 12.63
C ARG A 193 4.37 -4.45 13.92
N GLU A 194 5.26 -3.46 13.91
CA GLU A 194 5.51 -2.61 15.07
C GLU A 194 4.31 -1.71 15.41
N LEU A 195 3.40 -1.48 14.47
CA LEU A 195 2.12 -0.81 14.75
C LEU A 195 1.14 -1.67 15.56
N GLY A 196 1.43 -2.98 15.72
CA GLY A 196 0.60 -3.88 16.53
C GLY A 196 -0.80 -4.11 15.97
N SER A 197 -0.97 -4.02 14.64
CA SER A 197 -2.28 -4.04 13.99
C SER A 197 -2.28 -4.91 12.73
N ASP A 198 -3.44 -5.50 12.43
CA ASP A 198 -3.69 -6.17 11.16
C ASP A 198 -3.86 -5.15 10.03
N ILE A 199 -3.53 -5.59 8.82
CA ILE A 199 -3.85 -4.87 7.58
C ILE A 199 -5.35 -5.02 7.33
N GLU A 200 -6.10 -3.94 7.51
CA GLU A 200 -7.56 -3.95 7.38
C GLU A 200 -8.04 -3.68 5.97
N ALA A 201 -7.26 -2.95 5.18
CA ALA A 201 -7.64 -2.50 3.86
C ALA A 201 -6.39 -2.15 3.03
N LEU A 202 -6.49 -2.29 1.70
CA LEU A 202 -5.44 -1.98 0.73
C LEU A 202 -5.93 -0.98 -0.29
N ARG A 203 -5.07 -0.02 -0.64
CA ARG A 203 -5.22 0.85 -1.79
C ARG A 203 -3.94 0.88 -2.58
N PHE A 204 -4.04 0.90 -3.89
CA PHE A 204 -2.88 1.22 -4.72
C PHE A 204 -3.26 1.89 -6.03
N TYR A 205 -2.32 2.70 -6.48
CA TYR A 205 -2.33 3.36 -7.76
C TYR A 205 -1.31 2.67 -8.66
N GLU A 206 -1.30 3.03 -9.93
CA GLU A 206 -0.21 2.69 -10.83
C GLU A 206 0.18 3.92 -11.65
N PRO A 207 1.48 4.10 -11.95
CA PRO A 207 1.90 5.11 -12.88
C PRO A 207 1.48 4.71 -14.30
N ILE A 208 0.96 5.66 -15.06
CA ILE A 208 0.72 5.50 -16.50
C ILE A 208 2.07 5.71 -17.18
N ALA A 209 2.68 4.63 -17.66
CA ALA A 209 3.89 4.72 -18.47
C ALA A 209 3.62 5.61 -19.69
N LYS A 210 4.47 6.62 -19.90
CA LYS A 210 4.46 7.34 -21.18
C LYS A 210 4.79 6.33 -22.27
N THR A 211 3.84 6.04 -23.15
CA THR A 211 4.04 5.28 -24.39
C THR A 211 4.92 6.09 -25.34
N ASN A 212 6.20 6.36 -25.01
CA ASN A 212 7.15 7.09 -25.86
C ASN A 212 8.62 6.94 -25.39
N SER A 213 9.04 5.73 -25.02
CA SER A 213 10.47 5.41 -24.83
C SER A 213 10.94 4.17 -25.62
N GLN A 214 10.13 3.63 -26.53
CA GLN A 214 10.55 2.54 -27.44
C GLN A 214 10.57 2.92 -28.93
N LEU A 215 10.49 4.21 -29.27
CA LEU A 215 10.64 4.69 -30.67
C LEU A 215 11.97 5.40 -30.96
N ALA A 216 12.90 5.46 -30.00
CA ALA A 216 14.27 5.90 -30.24
C ALA A 216 15.23 4.69 -30.24
N ALA A 217 14.88 3.68 -31.04
CA ALA A 217 15.83 2.70 -31.51
C ALA A 217 15.66 2.61 -33.03
N LYS A 218 16.39 3.46 -33.75
CA LYS A 218 17.03 3.20 -35.06
C LYS A 218 17.64 4.47 -35.65
N PRO A 219 18.66 4.37 -36.52
CA PRO A 219 19.30 3.15 -37.03
C PRO A 219 20.53 2.70 -36.24
#